data_AF-A0A950UE33-F1
#
_entry.id   AF-A0A950UE33-F1
#
_cell.length_a   1.000
_cell.length_b   1.000
_cell.length_c   1.000
_cell.angle_alpha   90.00
_cell.angle_beta   90.00
_cell.angle_gamma   90.00
#
_symmetry.space_group_name_H-M   'P 1'
#
loop_
_entity.id
_entity.type
_entity.pdbx_description
1 polymer ?
#
loop_
_entity_poly.entity_id
_entity_poly.type
_entity_poly.pdbx_seq_one_letter_code
_entity_poly.pdbx_strand_id
1 'polypeptide(L)'
;MYPWQDYSRRLSPLKLTVFIALFLPGLWTAFAFGMGWLQPRPFTEAIHQVGLWMLRFLFIALAITPLRQIVQWPRLILVRRMIGVAAFTYGLAHITLYVADVKFDVAKAATEIVLRIYLTIGFVALLGLAALAATSTDAMVRRLGARRWQRLHRLVYAIALLAVIHYCMQSKLDLWEPTIIAGIYAWLMGYRLLVKLVGIRGKLPLAWVAALSLVAPVLTAIGEAVYFRIALGVDPARVVAANWSLVAGLRPAAVVLGLGLGVTAIGAARALGPLIVKRLPRFA
;
A
#
# COMPACT_ATOMS: atom_id res chain seq x y z
N MET A 1 9.32 -21.40 14.42
CA MET A 1 8.70 -21.68 13.11
C MET A 1 9.27 -20.71 12.10
N TYR A 2 9.83 -21.19 11.00
CA TYR A 2 10.47 -20.32 10.03
C TYR A 2 9.45 -19.51 9.20
N PRO A 3 9.81 -18.34 8.66
CA PRO A 3 8.92 -17.50 7.86
C PRO A 3 8.29 -18.23 6.66
N TRP A 4 8.97 -19.20 6.06
CA TRP A 4 8.52 -19.98 4.90
C TRP A 4 7.70 -21.25 5.23
N GLN A 5 7.43 -21.53 6.51
CA GLN A 5 6.67 -22.72 6.92
C GLN A 5 5.17 -22.46 7.13
N ASP A 6 4.32 -23.46 6.95
CA ASP A 6 2.91 -23.46 7.37
C ASP A 6 2.73 -23.90 8.84
N TYR A 7 1.50 -23.87 9.35
CA TYR A 7 1.19 -24.25 10.74
C TYR A 7 1.60 -25.69 11.09
N SER A 8 1.70 -26.57 10.10
CA SER A 8 2.16 -27.94 10.22
C SER A 8 3.69 -28.08 10.08
N ARG A 9 4.42 -26.96 10.09
CA ARG A 9 5.88 -26.84 9.89
C ARG A 9 6.37 -27.33 8.51
N ARG A 10 5.49 -27.50 7.54
CA ARG A 10 5.85 -27.85 6.15
C ARG A 10 6.20 -26.61 5.36
N LEU A 11 6.98 -26.77 4.29
CA LEU A 11 7.29 -25.67 3.38
C LEU A 11 6.01 -25.16 2.70
N SER A 12 5.77 -23.85 2.78
CA SER A 12 4.68 -23.18 2.09
C SER A 12 5.25 -22.42 0.89
N PRO A 13 5.00 -22.88 -0.36
CA PRO A 13 5.51 -22.21 -1.55
C PRO A 13 5.14 -20.73 -1.59
N LEU A 14 3.88 -20.39 -1.27
CA LEU A 14 3.40 -19.01 -1.18
C LEU A 14 4.24 -18.16 -0.22
N LYS A 15 4.52 -18.65 0.99
CA LYS A 15 5.29 -17.89 1.97
C LYS A 15 6.76 -17.76 1.54
N LEU A 16 7.35 -18.81 0.97
CA LEU A 16 8.72 -18.78 0.46
C LEU A 16 8.87 -17.80 -0.69
N THR A 17 7.99 -17.85 -1.69
CA THR A 17 7.99 -16.93 -2.83
C THR A 17 7.85 -15.48 -2.38
N VAL A 18 6.89 -15.20 -1.49
CA VAL A 18 6.74 -13.84 -0.95
C VAL A 18 7.97 -13.43 -0.15
N PHE A 19 8.51 -14.31 0.68
CA PHE A 19 9.71 -14.02 1.47
C PHE A 19 10.89 -13.60 0.58
N ILE A 20 11.18 -14.37 -0.48
CA ILE A 20 12.25 -14.03 -1.44
C ILE A 20 11.94 -12.72 -2.16
N ALA A 21 10.69 -12.54 -2.64
CA ALA A 21 10.28 -11.33 -3.36
C ALA A 21 10.44 -10.04 -2.54
N LEU A 22 10.30 -10.11 -1.22
CA LEU A 22 10.45 -8.95 -0.33
C LEU A 22 11.89 -8.40 -0.27
N PHE A 23 12.91 -9.21 -0.61
CA PHE A 23 14.30 -8.75 -0.66
C PHE A 23 14.70 -8.13 -2.00
N LEU A 24 14.02 -8.52 -3.09
CA LEU A 24 14.41 -8.12 -4.46
C LEU A 24 14.56 -6.60 -4.62
N PRO A 25 13.65 -5.75 -4.12
CA PRO A 25 13.80 -4.31 -4.29
C PRO A 25 14.99 -3.70 -3.55
N GLY A 26 15.27 -4.17 -2.34
CA GLY A 26 16.41 -3.74 -1.55
C GLY A 26 17.73 -4.18 -2.19
N LEU A 27 17.79 -5.41 -2.70
CA LEU A 27 18.94 -5.93 -3.44
C LEU A 27 19.16 -5.15 -4.74
N TRP A 28 18.10 -4.86 -5.49
CA TRP A 28 18.18 -4.03 -6.69
C TRP A 28 18.70 -2.62 -6.36
N THR A 29 18.19 -1.99 -5.31
CA THR A 29 18.61 -0.64 -4.93
C THR A 29 20.07 -0.63 -4.49
N ALA A 30 20.51 -1.63 -3.71
CA ALA A 30 21.91 -1.76 -3.29
C ALA A 30 22.84 -2.01 -4.48
N PHE A 31 22.42 -2.86 -5.42
CA PHE A 31 23.16 -3.13 -6.65
C PHE A 31 23.27 -1.85 -7.52
N ALA A 32 22.16 -1.17 -7.78
CA ALA A 32 22.15 0.08 -8.56
C ALA A 32 22.99 1.18 -7.90
N PHE A 33 22.99 1.26 -6.57
CA PHE A 33 23.87 2.18 -5.83
C PHE A 33 25.35 1.82 -6.04
N GLY A 34 25.72 0.54 -5.86
CA GLY A 34 27.10 0.06 -6.03
C GLY A 34 27.63 0.19 -7.45
N MET A 35 26.76 0.04 -8.46
CA MET A 35 27.09 0.25 -9.87
C MET A 35 27.09 1.73 -10.29
N GLY A 36 26.78 2.65 -9.37
CA GLY A 36 26.73 4.08 -9.64
C GLY A 36 25.59 4.50 -10.56
N TRP A 37 24.54 3.70 -10.71
CA TRP A 37 23.38 3.98 -11.58
C TRP A 37 22.39 4.97 -10.97
N LEU A 38 22.45 5.18 -9.66
CA LEU A 38 21.64 6.15 -8.94
C LEU A 38 22.26 7.55 -9.05
N GLN A 39 22.09 8.20 -10.20
CA GLN A 39 22.61 9.56 -10.46
C GLN A 39 21.46 10.56 -10.58
N PRO A 40 21.70 11.87 -10.34
CA PRO A 40 22.97 12.49 -9.92
C PRO A 40 23.20 12.51 -8.40
N ARG A 41 22.19 12.11 -7.61
CA ARG A 41 22.26 12.11 -6.14
C ARG A 41 22.00 10.70 -5.58
N PRO A 42 23.03 9.86 -5.44
CA PRO A 42 22.85 8.43 -5.10
C PRO A 42 22.07 8.16 -3.84
N PHE A 43 22.34 8.91 -2.76
CA PHE A 43 21.62 8.78 -1.51
C PHE A 43 20.16 9.20 -1.65
N THR A 44 19.89 10.36 -2.26
CA THR A 44 18.52 10.83 -2.50
C THR A 44 17.70 9.82 -3.30
N GLU A 45 18.26 9.28 -4.39
CA GLU A 45 17.59 8.28 -5.22
C GLU A 45 17.37 6.96 -4.46
N ALA A 46 18.35 6.49 -3.67
CA ALA A 46 18.18 5.31 -2.84
C ALA A 46 17.09 5.51 -1.76
N ILE A 47 17.05 6.69 -1.13
CA ILE A 47 16.01 7.07 -0.16
C ILE A 47 14.62 7.01 -0.82
N HIS A 48 14.47 7.59 -2.01
CA HIS A 48 13.23 7.57 -2.77
C HIS A 48 12.80 6.14 -3.14
N GLN A 49 13.71 5.32 -3.68
CA GLN A 49 13.44 3.93 -4.05
C GLN A 49 12.99 3.09 -2.84
N VAL A 50 13.76 3.11 -1.75
CA VAL A 50 13.42 2.36 -0.53
C VAL A 50 12.12 2.87 0.10
N GLY A 51 11.89 4.19 0.09
CA GLY A 51 10.65 4.81 0.58
C GLY A 51 9.42 4.38 -0.23
N LEU A 52 9.55 4.32 -1.55
CA LEU A 52 8.49 3.85 -2.45
C LEU A 52 8.17 2.37 -2.21
N TRP A 53 9.18 1.52 -2.02
CA TRP A 53 8.97 0.10 -1.70
C TRP A 53 8.37 -0.12 -0.31
N MET A 54 8.76 0.67 0.70
CA MET A 54 8.09 0.72 2.00
C MET A 54 6.58 0.97 1.81
N LEU A 55 6.23 1.99 1.03
CA LEU A 55 4.84 2.37 0.78
C LEU A 55 4.08 1.27 0.02
N ARG A 56 4.69 0.70 -1.03
CA ARG A 56 4.12 -0.43 -1.79
C ARG A 56 3.84 -1.63 -0.87
N PHE A 57 4.76 -2.01 0.01
CA PHE A 57 4.52 -3.11 0.95
C PHE A 57 3.42 -2.81 1.98
N LEU A 58 3.38 -1.58 2.52
CA LEU A 58 2.30 -1.17 3.42
C LEU A 58 0.93 -1.32 2.76
N PHE A 59 0.80 -0.88 1.51
CA PHE A 59 -0.43 -0.95 0.73
C PHE A 59 -0.79 -2.37 0.31
N ILE A 60 0.18 -3.19 -0.09
CA ILE A 60 -0.05 -4.63 -0.35
C ILE A 60 -0.55 -5.32 0.92
N ALA A 61 0.03 -5.04 2.08
CA ALA A 61 -0.42 -5.60 3.36
C ALA A 61 -1.86 -5.17 3.71
N LEU A 62 -2.24 -3.94 3.39
CA LEU A 62 -3.63 -3.45 3.52
C LEU A 62 -4.57 -4.10 2.50
N ALA A 63 -4.12 -4.37 1.28
CA ALA A 63 -4.91 -4.96 0.20
C ALA A 63 -5.21 -6.45 0.42
N ILE A 64 -4.41 -7.18 1.21
CA ILE A 64 -4.64 -8.62 1.45
C ILE A 64 -6.05 -8.92 1.99
N THR A 65 -6.60 -8.07 2.86
CA THR A 65 -7.92 -8.33 3.46
C THR A 65 -9.07 -8.22 2.45
N PRO A 66 -9.20 -7.13 1.66
CA PRO A 66 -10.19 -7.08 0.59
C PRO A 66 -9.94 -8.16 -0.48
N LEU A 67 -8.69 -8.34 -0.92
CA LEU A 67 -8.36 -9.28 -2.00
C LEU A 67 -8.69 -10.73 -1.62
N ARG A 68 -8.37 -11.19 -0.40
CA ARG A 68 -8.73 -12.56 0.02
C ARG A 68 -10.24 -12.79 0.04
N GLN A 69 -11.03 -11.74 0.26
CA GLN A 69 -12.49 -11.81 0.33
C GLN A 69 -13.12 -11.78 -1.07
N ILE A 70 -12.65 -10.88 -1.94
CA ILE A 70 -13.17 -10.71 -3.31
C ILE A 70 -12.74 -11.86 -4.22
N VAL A 71 -11.44 -12.20 -4.19
CA VAL A 71 -10.84 -13.27 -5.02
C VAL A 71 -11.10 -14.67 -4.43
N GLN A 72 -11.68 -14.74 -3.22
CA GLN A 72 -11.96 -15.99 -2.50
C GLN A 72 -10.71 -16.85 -2.24
N TRP A 73 -9.56 -16.20 -2.00
CA TRP A 73 -8.29 -16.88 -1.72
C TRP A 73 -7.83 -16.64 -0.27
N PRO A 74 -8.37 -17.41 0.72
CA PRO A 74 -8.11 -17.15 2.14
C PRO A 74 -6.63 -17.29 2.54
N ARG A 75 -5.84 -18.09 1.80
CA ARG A 75 -4.41 -18.31 2.07
C ARG A 75 -3.56 -17.03 1.95
N LEU A 76 -4.03 -15.98 1.28
CA LEU A 76 -3.35 -14.68 1.24
C LEU A 76 -3.12 -14.09 2.65
N ILE A 77 -3.94 -14.45 3.64
CA ILE A 77 -3.75 -13.96 5.01
C ILE A 77 -2.42 -14.41 5.63
N LEU A 78 -1.86 -15.54 5.17
CA LEU A 78 -0.64 -16.14 5.71
C LEU A 78 0.61 -15.27 5.49
N VAL A 79 0.58 -14.39 4.48
CA VAL A 79 1.71 -13.53 4.13
C VAL A 79 1.54 -12.09 4.61
N ARG A 80 0.37 -11.70 5.12
CA ARG A 80 0.06 -10.33 5.53
C ARG A 80 1.05 -9.75 6.54
N ARG A 81 1.35 -10.53 7.58
CA ARG A 81 2.30 -10.13 8.63
C ARG A 81 3.71 -9.96 8.06
N MET A 82 4.13 -10.87 7.18
CA MET A 82 5.47 -10.85 6.58
C MET A 82 5.68 -9.57 5.75
N ILE A 83 4.70 -9.22 4.92
CA ILE A 83 4.73 -8.00 4.11
C ILE A 83 4.67 -6.74 4.99
N GLY A 84 3.85 -6.74 6.04
CA GLY A 84 3.78 -5.62 6.99
C GLY A 84 5.10 -5.38 7.74
N VAL A 85 5.79 -6.45 8.14
CA VAL A 85 7.13 -6.35 8.74
C VAL A 85 8.15 -5.85 7.71
N ALA A 86 8.09 -6.30 6.46
CA ALA A 86 8.95 -5.79 5.41
C ALA A 86 8.74 -4.29 5.16
N ALA A 87 7.50 -3.79 5.20
CA ALA A 87 7.24 -2.35 5.13
C ALA A 87 7.99 -1.59 6.24
N PHE A 88 7.99 -2.11 7.48
CA PHE A 88 8.77 -1.52 8.57
C PHE A 88 10.28 -1.59 8.33
N THR A 89 10.80 -2.74 7.87
CA THR A 89 12.23 -2.90 7.57
C THR A 89 12.70 -1.92 6.50
N TYR A 90 11.90 -1.68 5.45
CA TYR A 90 12.21 -0.66 4.45
C TYR A 90 12.09 0.75 5.03
N GLY A 91 11.16 1.00 5.96
CA GLY A 91 11.13 2.26 6.70
C GLY A 91 12.37 2.52 7.55
N LEU A 92 12.93 1.49 8.19
CA LEU A 92 14.22 1.58 8.88
C LEU A 92 15.38 1.84 7.92
N ALA A 93 15.39 1.17 6.76
CA ALA A 93 16.39 1.42 5.73
C ALA A 93 16.26 2.87 5.20
N HIS A 94 15.05 3.37 5.00
CA HIS A 94 14.78 4.73 4.53
C HIS A 94 15.33 5.79 5.49
N ILE A 95 15.04 5.70 6.80
CA ILE A 95 15.58 6.66 7.77
C ILE A 95 17.10 6.52 7.93
N THR A 96 17.64 5.29 7.85
CA THR A 96 19.08 5.04 7.89
C THR A 96 19.79 5.68 6.70
N LEU A 97 19.23 5.57 5.49
CA LEU A 97 19.78 6.21 4.29
C LEU A 97 19.70 7.74 4.38
N TYR A 98 18.63 8.29 4.96
CA TYR A 98 18.53 9.73 5.22
C TYR A 98 19.61 10.21 6.20
N VAL A 99 19.81 9.49 7.31
CA VAL A 99 20.87 9.80 8.27
C VAL A 99 22.26 9.68 7.61
N ALA A 100 22.45 8.71 6.73
CA ALA A 100 23.69 8.57 5.96
C ALA A 100 23.91 9.71 4.96
N ASP A 101 22.84 10.24 4.34
CA ASP A 101 22.89 11.39 3.43
C ASP A 101 23.41 12.65 4.15
N VAL A 102 23.01 12.85 5.40
CA VAL A 102 23.55 13.89 6.30
C VAL A 102 24.82 13.46 7.04
N LYS A 103 25.54 12.46 6.53
CA LYS A 103 26.85 12.00 7.04
C LYS A 103 26.83 11.51 8.48
N PHE A 104 25.72 10.89 8.89
CA PHE A 104 25.49 10.40 10.24
C PHE A 104 25.49 11.48 11.34
N ASP A 105 25.31 12.76 10.97
CA ASP A 105 25.04 13.83 11.92
C ASP A 105 23.59 13.74 12.42
N VAL A 106 23.40 13.01 13.53
CA VAL A 106 22.08 12.76 14.12
C VAL A 106 21.43 14.06 14.63
N ALA A 107 22.20 15.02 15.12
CA ALA A 107 21.68 16.29 15.60
C ALA A 107 21.12 17.13 14.44
N LYS A 108 21.85 17.17 13.32
CA LYS A 108 21.36 17.78 12.08
C LYS A 108 20.12 17.07 11.55
N ALA A 109 20.12 15.73 11.50
CA ALA A 109 18.97 14.93 11.05
C ALA A 109 17.72 15.25 11.89
N ALA A 110 17.85 15.26 13.22
CA ALA A 110 16.75 15.57 14.12
C ALA A 110 16.23 17.00 13.91
N THR A 111 17.15 17.97 13.78
CA THR A 111 16.80 19.38 13.54
C THR A 111 16.02 19.54 12.23
N GLU A 112 16.47 18.92 11.15
CA GLU A 112 15.78 18.95 9.86
C GLU A 112 14.39 18.28 9.92
N ILE A 113 14.27 17.15 10.62
CA ILE A 113 12.98 16.46 10.81
C ILE A 113 11.96 17.38 11.48
N VAL A 114 12.38 18.09 12.54
CA VAL A 114 11.50 18.99 13.29
C VAL A 114 11.14 20.23 12.48
N LEU A 115 12.10 20.82 11.76
CA LEU A 115 11.89 22.06 11.01
C LEU A 115 11.09 21.87 9.71
N ARG A 116 11.03 20.66 9.16
CA ARG A 116 10.33 20.35 7.91
C ARG A 116 9.11 19.48 8.19
N ILE A 117 7.91 20.08 8.09
CA ILE A 117 6.64 19.41 8.44
C ILE A 117 6.45 18.05 7.74
N TYR A 118 6.83 17.91 6.47
CA TYR A 118 6.69 16.64 5.76
C TYR A 118 7.60 15.55 6.35
N LEU A 119 8.81 15.90 6.82
CA LEU A 119 9.70 14.95 7.51
C LEU A 119 9.13 14.54 8.87
N THR A 120 8.56 15.48 9.63
CA THR A 120 7.86 15.16 10.88
C THR A 120 6.71 14.18 10.65
N ILE A 121 5.88 14.40 9.62
CA ILE A 121 4.78 13.48 9.27
C ILE A 121 5.31 12.08 8.94
N GLY A 122 6.37 11.99 8.13
CA GLY A 122 7.02 10.72 7.79
C GLY A 122 7.59 10.00 9.02
N PHE A 123 8.24 10.75 9.91
CA PHE A 123 8.81 10.21 11.15
C PHE A 123 7.74 9.69 12.11
N VAL A 124 6.63 10.42 12.29
CA VAL A 124 5.49 9.97 13.10
C VAL A 124 4.87 8.70 12.51
N ALA A 125 4.72 8.62 11.18
CA ALA A 125 4.24 7.41 10.51
C ALA A 125 5.19 6.22 10.75
N LEU A 126 6.51 6.45 10.69
CA LEU A 126 7.52 5.43 10.95
C LEU A 126 7.49 4.93 12.40
N LEU A 127 7.34 5.83 13.40
CA LEU A 127 7.18 5.44 14.80
C LEU A 127 5.91 4.60 15.03
N GLY A 128 4.80 4.98 14.39
CA GLY A 128 3.58 4.18 14.40
C GLY A 128 3.82 2.78 13.82
N LEU A 129 4.52 2.69 12.68
CA LEU A 129 4.85 1.42 12.04
C LEU A 129 5.80 0.58 12.90
N ALA A 130 6.75 1.20 13.60
CA ALA A 130 7.63 0.55 14.58
C ALA A 130 6.83 -0.08 15.73
N ALA A 131 5.85 0.64 16.29
CA ALA A 131 4.95 0.10 17.31
C ALA A 131 4.14 -1.11 16.81
N LEU A 132 3.67 -1.08 15.56
CA LEU A 132 2.98 -2.22 14.95
C LEU A 132 3.91 -3.41 14.72
N ALA A 133 5.13 -3.17 14.26
CA ALA A 133 6.14 -4.21 14.04
C ALA A 133 6.55 -4.88 15.35
N ALA A 134 6.84 -4.10 16.40
CA ALA A 134 7.19 -4.60 17.73
C ALA A 134 6.07 -5.46 18.33
N THR A 135 4.81 -5.14 18.04
CA THR A 135 3.64 -5.89 18.51
C THR A 135 3.14 -6.95 17.52
N SER A 136 3.93 -7.27 16.48
CA SER A 136 3.54 -8.28 15.50
C SER A 136 3.91 -9.71 15.91
N THR A 137 4.56 -9.95 17.06
CA THR A 137 4.96 -11.31 17.48
C THR A 137 3.81 -12.12 18.09
N ASP A 138 3.87 -13.46 17.98
CA ASP A 138 2.85 -14.33 18.58
C ASP A 138 2.80 -14.15 20.11
N ALA A 139 3.95 -13.90 20.73
CA ALA A 139 4.04 -13.57 22.15
C ALA A 139 3.28 -12.28 22.48
N MET A 140 3.41 -11.23 21.67
CA MET A 140 2.69 -9.97 21.89
C MET A 140 1.19 -10.09 21.62
N VAL A 141 0.78 -10.88 20.63
CA VAL A 141 -0.64 -11.19 20.40
C VAL A 141 -1.25 -11.89 21.62
N ARG A 142 -0.54 -12.86 22.21
CA ARG A 142 -0.97 -13.53 23.45
C ARG A 142 -1.00 -12.58 24.64
N ARG A 143 0.05 -11.77 24.82
CA ARG A 143 0.20 -10.83 25.95
C ARG A 143 -0.86 -9.73 25.97
N LEU A 144 -1.15 -9.11 24.82
CA LEU A 144 -2.12 -8.02 24.72
C LEU A 144 -3.56 -8.52 24.68
N GLY A 145 -3.76 -9.76 24.23
CA GLY A 145 -5.06 -10.32 23.88
C GLY A 145 -5.60 -9.77 22.56
N ALA A 146 -6.43 -10.58 21.90
CA ALA A 146 -6.90 -10.30 20.53
C ALA A 146 -7.57 -8.93 20.36
N ARG A 147 -8.41 -8.50 21.31
CA ARG A 147 -9.16 -7.23 21.22
C ARG A 147 -8.24 -6.01 21.27
N ARG A 148 -7.31 -5.94 22.23
CA ARG A 148 -6.40 -4.79 22.38
C ARG A 148 -5.38 -4.76 21.25
N TRP A 149 -4.85 -5.92 20.87
CA TRP A 149 -3.95 -6.06 19.71
C TRP A 149 -4.62 -5.59 18.42
N GLN A 150 -5.86 -5.99 18.14
CA GLN A 150 -6.61 -5.52 16.99
C GLN A 150 -6.86 -4.01 17.04
N ARG A 151 -7.15 -3.43 18.21
CA ARG A 151 -7.32 -1.98 18.37
C ARG A 151 -6.04 -1.23 18.03
N LEU A 152 -4.89 -1.69 18.53
CA LEU A 152 -3.59 -1.12 18.21
C LEU A 152 -3.29 -1.24 16.70
N HIS A 153 -3.51 -2.41 16.12
CA HIS A 153 -3.21 -2.66 14.70
C HIS A 153 -4.17 -1.94 13.73
N ARG A 154 -5.27 -1.34 14.20
CA ARG A 154 -6.08 -0.40 13.39
C ARG A 154 -5.37 0.93 13.14
N LEU A 155 -4.34 1.28 13.91
CA LEU A 155 -3.52 2.48 13.66
C LEU A 155 -2.88 2.44 12.27
N VAL A 156 -2.72 1.27 11.66
CA VAL A 156 -2.21 1.13 10.29
C VAL A 156 -2.98 1.97 9.28
N TYR A 157 -4.27 2.24 9.50
CA TYR A 157 -5.09 3.07 8.60
C TYR A 157 -4.72 4.55 8.68
N ALA A 158 -4.40 5.04 9.88
CA ALA A 158 -3.89 6.38 10.08
C ALA A 158 -2.44 6.50 9.61
N ILE A 159 -1.59 5.51 9.91
CA ILE A 159 -0.20 5.45 9.44
C ILE A 159 -0.13 5.50 7.91
N ALA A 160 -1.00 4.74 7.23
CA ALA A 160 -1.06 4.76 5.76
C ALA A 160 -1.53 6.11 5.20
N LEU A 161 -2.46 6.81 5.88
CA LEU A 161 -2.84 8.17 5.51
C LEU A 161 -1.66 9.14 5.64
N LEU A 162 -0.96 9.09 6.78
CA LEU A 162 0.23 9.93 7.02
C LEU A 162 1.33 9.63 6.00
N ALA A 163 1.53 8.36 5.62
CA ALA A 163 2.49 7.97 4.60
C ALA A 163 2.12 8.52 3.21
N VAL A 164 0.83 8.53 2.83
CA VAL A 164 0.36 9.16 1.60
C VAL A 164 0.59 10.66 1.64
N ILE A 165 0.23 11.33 2.73
CA ILE A 165 0.43 12.78 2.89
C ILE A 165 1.91 13.13 2.79
N HIS A 166 2.77 12.42 3.52
CA HIS A 166 4.23 12.57 3.45
C HIS A 166 4.74 12.44 2.01
N TYR A 167 4.30 11.42 1.28
CA TYR A 167 4.71 11.19 -0.09
C TYR A 167 4.23 12.28 -1.05
N CYS A 168 2.97 12.70 -0.95
CA CYS A 168 2.44 13.82 -1.75
C CYS A 168 3.18 15.14 -1.48
N MET A 169 3.58 15.41 -0.24
CA MET A 169 4.33 16.64 0.10
C MET A 169 5.79 16.58 -0.38
N GLN A 170 6.39 15.39 -0.41
CA GLN A 170 7.76 15.20 -0.91
C GLN A 170 7.83 15.27 -2.44
N SER A 171 6.82 14.75 -3.13
CA SER A 171 6.73 14.73 -4.60
C SER A 171 6.32 16.10 -5.15
N LYS A 172 7.30 17.01 -5.28
CA LYS A 172 7.08 18.44 -5.59
C LYS A 172 6.23 18.71 -6.84
N LEU A 173 6.57 18.12 -7.99
CA LEU A 173 5.95 18.44 -9.29
C LEU A 173 5.36 17.22 -10.00
N ASP A 174 5.95 16.03 -9.84
CA ASP A 174 5.40 14.80 -10.38
C ASP A 174 4.55 14.09 -9.31
N LEU A 175 3.24 14.28 -9.42
CA LEU A 175 2.25 13.72 -8.51
C LEU A 175 1.56 12.47 -9.07
N TRP A 176 2.07 11.91 -10.16
CA TRP A 176 1.44 10.75 -10.79
C TRP A 176 1.38 9.55 -9.84
N GLU A 177 2.52 9.11 -9.30
CA GLU A 177 2.55 7.98 -8.34
C GLU A 177 1.84 8.29 -7.01
N PRO A 178 2.07 9.45 -6.34
CA PRO A 178 1.37 9.77 -5.09
C PRO A 178 -0.16 9.79 -5.23
N THR A 179 -0.68 10.32 -6.33
CA THR A 179 -2.12 10.41 -6.58
C THR A 179 -2.73 9.02 -6.78
N ILE A 180 -2.03 8.11 -7.47
CA ILE A 180 -2.48 6.70 -7.60
C ILE A 180 -2.54 6.04 -6.22
N ILE A 181 -1.52 6.21 -5.38
CA ILE A 181 -1.49 5.61 -4.04
C ILE A 181 -2.59 6.20 -3.15
N ALA A 182 -2.88 7.49 -3.26
CA ALA A 182 -4.01 8.13 -2.58
C ALA A 182 -5.36 7.55 -3.05
N GLY A 183 -5.53 7.30 -4.35
CA GLY A 183 -6.72 6.63 -4.88
C GLY A 183 -6.87 5.18 -4.42
N ILE A 184 -5.77 4.42 -4.37
CA ILE A 184 -5.74 3.07 -3.80
C ILE A 184 -6.09 3.14 -2.30
N TYR A 185 -5.61 4.13 -1.56
CA TYR A 185 -5.96 4.34 -0.16
C TYR A 185 -7.46 4.55 0.01
N ALA A 186 -8.04 5.46 -0.79
CA ALA A 186 -9.47 5.76 -0.79
C ALA A 186 -10.30 4.49 -1.10
N TRP A 187 -9.90 3.71 -2.11
CA TRP A 187 -10.55 2.44 -2.42
C TRP A 187 -10.46 1.43 -1.26
N LEU A 188 -9.28 1.26 -0.66
CA LEU A 188 -9.06 0.33 0.45
C LEU A 188 -9.83 0.71 1.72
N MET A 189 -9.94 2.01 2.02
CA MET A 189 -10.71 2.50 3.17
C MET A 189 -12.22 2.45 2.88
N GLY A 190 -12.63 2.83 1.67
CA GLY A 190 -14.01 2.72 1.19
C GLY A 190 -14.52 1.28 1.28
N TYR A 191 -13.72 0.29 0.87
CA TYR A 191 -14.06 -1.13 1.00
C TYR A 191 -14.38 -1.50 2.46
N ARG A 192 -13.51 -1.10 3.40
CA ARG A 192 -13.69 -1.41 4.83
C ARG A 192 -14.92 -0.72 5.42
N LEU A 193 -15.17 0.52 5.02
CA LEU A 193 -16.36 1.27 5.42
C LEU A 193 -17.62 0.58 4.90
N LEU A 194 -17.67 0.23 3.61
CA LEU A 194 -18.82 -0.45 3.02
C LEU A 194 -19.04 -1.85 3.63
N VAL A 195 -17.99 -2.61 3.94
CA VAL A 195 -18.15 -3.89 4.67
C VAL A 195 -18.81 -3.67 6.03
N LYS A 196 -18.49 -2.58 6.73
CA LYS A 196 -19.10 -2.25 8.02
C LYS A 196 -20.57 -1.83 7.88
N LEU A 197 -20.92 -1.11 6.81
CA LEU A 197 -22.25 -0.54 6.62
C LEU A 197 -23.24 -1.50 5.96
N VAL A 198 -22.81 -2.21 4.91
CA VAL A 198 -23.67 -3.04 4.03
C VAL A 198 -23.12 -4.46 3.81
N GLY A 199 -22.08 -4.85 4.54
CA GLY A 199 -21.44 -6.15 4.38
C GLY A 199 -22.29 -7.30 4.92
N ILE A 200 -22.38 -8.38 4.14
CA ILE A 200 -23.10 -9.60 4.53
C ILE A 200 -22.07 -10.63 5.00
N ARG A 201 -22.18 -11.10 6.26
CA ARG A 201 -21.21 -12.01 6.90
C ARG A 201 -19.76 -11.50 6.80
N GLY A 202 -19.57 -10.18 6.90
CA GLY A 202 -18.27 -9.53 6.82
C GLY A 202 -17.62 -9.51 5.43
N LYS A 203 -18.39 -9.76 4.36
CA LYS A 203 -17.96 -9.65 2.97
C LYS A 203 -18.81 -8.59 2.25
N LEU A 204 -18.17 -7.85 1.35
CA LEU A 204 -18.87 -6.87 0.52
C LEU A 204 -19.48 -7.56 -0.72
N PRO A 205 -20.77 -7.38 -1.03
CA PRO A 205 -21.35 -7.88 -2.28
C PRO A 205 -20.61 -7.30 -3.50
N LEU A 206 -20.51 -8.08 -4.57
CA LEU A 206 -19.72 -7.70 -5.75
C LEU A 206 -20.23 -6.41 -6.41
N ALA A 207 -21.54 -6.15 -6.38
CA ALA A 207 -22.12 -4.90 -6.88
C ALA A 207 -21.55 -3.66 -6.17
N TRP A 208 -21.34 -3.74 -4.86
CA TRP A 208 -20.73 -2.65 -4.09
C TRP A 208 -19.22 -2.54 -4.34
N VAL A 209 -18.54 -3.65 -4.65
CA VAL A 209 -17.13 -3.61 -5.10
C VAL A 209 -17.02 -2.91 -6.45
N ALA A 210 -17.94 -3.21 -7.38
CA ALA A 210 -18.02 -2.55 -8.68
C ALA A 210 -18.31 -1.04 -8.53
N ALA A 211 -19.31 -0.68 -7.74
CA ALA A 211 -19.65 0.71 -7.46
C ALA A 211 -18.47 1.48 -6.85
N LEU A 212 -17.80 0.90 -5.85
CA LEU A 212 -16.60 1.48 -5.25
C LEU A 212 -15.47 1.67 -6.26
N SER A 213 -15.32 0.74 -7.21
CA SER A 213 -14.31 0.79 -8.27
C SER A 213 -14.59 1.89 -9.31
N LEU A 214 -15.83 2.39 -9.40
CA LEU A 214 -16.20 3.55 -10.20
C LEU A 214 -16.08 4.86 -9.41
N VAL A 215 -16.37 4.85 -8.10
CA VAL A 215 -16.34 6.06 -7.25
C VAL A 215 -14.90 6.45 -6.87
N ALA A 216 -14.04 5.50 -6.53
CA ALA A 216 -12.66 5.77 -6.14
C ALA A 216 -11.83 6.56 -7.18
N PRO A 217 -11.88 6.27 -8.49
CA PRO A 217 -11.14 7.07 -9.48
C PRO A 217 -11.70 8.49 -9.63
N VAL A 218 -13.01 8.71 -9.46
CA VAL A 218 -13.59 10.06 -9.44
C VAL A 218 -13.05 10.86 -8.25
N LEU A 219 -13.04 10.26 -7.05
CA LEU A 219 -12.43 10.90 -5.87
C LEU A 219 -10.94 11.19 -6.06
N THR A 220 -10.23 10.31 -6.79
CA THR A 220 -8.82 10.48 -7.13
C THR A 220 -8.61 11.70 -8.03
N ALA A 221 -9.40 11.82 -9.10
CA ALA A 221 -9.34 12.98 -10.01
C ALA A 221 -9.71 14.30 -9.30
N ILE A 222 -10.72 14.28 -8.43
CA ILE A 222 -11.09 15.45 -7.62
C ILE A 222 -9.96 15.83 -6.66
N GLY A 223 -9.36 14.86 -5.98
CA GLY A 223 -8.24 15.10 -5.07
C GLY A 223 -7.04 15.74 -5.77
N GLU A 224 -6.68 15.23 -6.95
CA GLU A 224 -5.63 15.81 -7.80
C GLU A 224 -5.96 17.25 -8.23
N ALA A 225 -7.20 17.48 -8.67
CA ALA A 225 -7.67 18.81 -9.08
C ALA A 225 -7.64 19.82 -7.93
N VAL A 226 -8.05 19.41 -6.73
CA VAL A 226 -7.99 20.25 -5.53
C VAL A 226 -6.54 20.57 -5.17
N TYR A 227 -5.64 19.58 -5.22
CA TYR A 227 -4.23 19.81 -4.96
C TYR A 227 -3.66 20.86 -5.92
N PHE A 228 -3.83 20.69 -7.23
CA PHE A 228 -3.26 21.62 -8.21
C PHE A 228 -3.90 23.00 -8.18
N ARG A 229 -5.17 23.10 -7.78
CA ARG A 229 -5.82 24.39 -7.52
C ARG A 229 -5.16 25.12 -6.35
N ILE A 230 -4.90 24.43 -5.24
CA ILE A 230 -4.30 25.04 -4.04
C ILE A 230 -2.82 25.35 -4.28
N ALA A 231 -2.07 24.40 -4.85
CA ALA A 231 -0.63 24.50 -5.00
C ALA A 231 -0.19 25.42 -6.15
N LEU A 232 -0.89 25.38 -7.28
CA LEU A 232 -0.49 26.05 -8.52
C LEU A 232 -1.55 26.99 -9.10
N GLY A 233 -2.72 27.14 -8.46
CA GLY A 233 -3.80 27.99 -8.97
C GLY A 233 -4.51 27.46 -10.21
N VAL A 234 -4.22 26.23 -10.66
CA VAL A 234 -4.74 25.64 -11.90
C VAL A 234 -6.26 25.45 -11.81
N ASP A 235 -6.95 25.65 -12.94
CA ASP A 235 -8.39 25.38 -13.06
C ASP A 235 -8.70 23.89 -12.78
N PRO A 236 -9.50 23.57 -11.74
CA PRO A 236 -9.83 22.19 -11.40
C PRO A 236 -10.50 21.44 -12.55
N ALA A 237 -11.31 22.11 -13.38
CA ALA A 237 -12.03 21.46 -14.47
C ALA A 237 -11.07 20.87 -15.51
N ARG A 238 -9.94 21.56 -15.78
CA ARG A 238 -8.91 21.08 -16.69
C ARG A 238 -8.21 19.83 -16.15
N VAL A 239 -7.93 19.79 -14.85
CA VAL A 239 -7.27 18.63 -14.20
C VAL A 239 -8.20 17.41 -14.19
N VAL A 240 -9.48 17.61 -13.89
CA VAL A 240 -10.48 16.54 -13.94
C VAL A 240 -10.66 16.03 -15.38
N ALA A 241 -10.77 16.92 -16.37
CA ALA A 241 -10.87 16.53 -17.77
C ALA A 241 -9.62 15.79 -18.25
N ALA A 242 -8.43 16.25 -17.82
CA ALA A 242 -7.17 15.60 -18.17
C ALA A 242 -7.10 14.15 -17.70
N ASN A 243 -7.69 13.82 -16.53
CA ASN A 243 -7.70 12.45 -15.99
C ASN A 243 -8.36 11.40 -16.89
N TRP A 244 -9.22 11.83 -17.79
CA TRP A 244 -9.94 10.97 -18.74
C TRP A 244 -9.36 11.03 -20.15
N SER A 245 -8.39 11.92 -20.39
CA SER A 245 -7.72 12.03 -21.67
C SER A 245 -6.62 10.97 -21.80
N LEU A 246 -6.69 10.18 -22.86
CA LEU A 246 -5.64 9.22 -23.23
C LEU A 246 -4.48 9.87 -24.00
N VAL A 247 -4.62 11.15 -24.40
CA VAL A 247 -3.63 11.86 -25.21
C VAL A 247 -2.30 12.02 -24.47
N ALA A 248 -2.35 12.17 -23.14
CA ALA A 248 -1.18 12.35 -22.29
C ALA A 248 -0.76 11.06 -21.54
N GLY A 249 -1.25 9.90 -21.98
CA GLY A 249 -1.04 8.61 -21.31
C GLY A 249 -2.01 8.33 -20.17
N LEU A 250 -1.79 7.23 -19.45
CA LEU A 250 -2.66 6.81 -18.34
C LEU A 250 -2.50 7.74 -17.14
N ARG A 251 -3.54 8.51 -16.84
CA ARG A 251 -3.60 9.39 -15.67
C ARG A 251 -3.94 8.63 -14.38
N PRO A 252 -3.67 9.21 -13.20
CA PRO A 252 -3.86 8.54 -11.92
C PRO A 252 -5.26 7.93 -11.73
N ALA A 253 -6.33 8.67 -12.05
CA ALA A 253 -7.69 8.15 -11.93
C ALA A 253 -7.95 6.97 -12.87
N ALA A 254 -7.45 7.00 -14.10
CA ALA A 254 -7.59 5.90 -15.04
C ALA A 254 -6.88 4.62 -14.55
N VAL A 255 -5.71 4.76 -13.92
CA VAL A 255 -5.00 3.63 -13.30
C VAL A 255 -5.81 3.05 -12.13
N VAL A 256 -6.35 3.89 -11.25
CA VAL A 256 -7.17 3.46 -10.11
C VAL A 256 -8.45 2.77 -10.59
N LEU A 257 -9.08 3.27 -11.66
CA LEU A 257 -10.22 2.63 -12.31
C LEU A 257 -9.84 1.24 -12.83
N GLY A 258 -8.74 1.14 -13.59
CA GLY A 258 -8.26 -0.14 -14.12
C GLY A 258 -8.00 -1.18 -13.03
N LEU A 259 -7.35 -0.78 -11.92
CA LEU A 259 -7.12 -1.65 -10.77
C LEU A 259 -8.44 -2.11 -10.11
N GLY A 260 -9.38 -1.18 -9.89
CA GLY A 260 -10.68 -1.50 -9.30
C GLY A 260 -11.53 -2.43 -10.18
N LEU A 261 -11.58 -2.16 -11.48
CA LEU A 261 -12.26 -3.01 -12.46
C LEU A 261 -11.62 -4.40 -12.54
N GLY A 262 -10.28 -4.48 -12.54
CA GLY A 262 -9.56 -5.76 -12.52
C GLY A 262 -9.91 -6.61 -11.29
N VAL A 263 -9.94 -6.00 -10.10
CA VAL A 263 -10.35 -6.69 -8.86
C VAL A 263 -11.81 -7.14 -8.93
N THR A 264 -12.70 -6.30 -9.48
CA THR A 264 -14.11 -6.62 -9.67
C THR A 264 -14.30 -7.78 -10.64
N ALA A 265 -13.60 -7.77 -11.78
CA ALA A 265 -13.65 -8.80 -12.81
C ALA A 265 -13.18 -10.16 -12.26
N ILE A 266 -12.09 -10.19 -11.50
CA ILE A 266 -11.61 -11.43 -10.85
C ILE A 266 -12.66 -11.95 -9.85
N GLY A 267 -13.28 -11.05 -9.07
CA GLY A 267 -14.37 -11.40 -8.17
C GLY A 267 -15.58 -12.00 -8.90
N ALA A 268 -15.97 -11.41 -10.04
CA ALA A 268 -17.04 -11.91 -10.89
C ALA A 268 -16.74 -13.32 -11.43
N ALA A 269 -15.54 -13.50 -12.01
CA ALA A 269 -15.10 -14.78 -12.55
C ALA A 269 -15.11 -15.89 -11.47
N ARG A 270 -14.65 -15.58 -10.26
CA ARG A 270 -14.67 -16.52 -9.12
C ARG A 270 -16.07 -16.85 -8.63
N ALA A 271 -17.01 -15.91 -8.69
CA ALA A 271 -18.41 -16.15 -8.32
C ALA A 271 -19.16 -17.00 -9.37
N LEU A 272 -18.84 -16.83 -10.66
CA LEU A 272 -19.51 -17.53 -11.77
C LEU A 272 -18.97 -18.93 -12.02
N GLY A 273 -17.68 -19.19 -11.75
CA GLY A 273 -17.03 -20.48 -12.02
C GLY A 273 -17.81 -21.71 -11.50
N PRO A 274 -18.24 -21.76 -10.23
CA PRO A 274 -19.01 -22.87 -9.70
C PRO A 274 -20.40 -23.06 -10.34
N LEU A 275 -21.01 -21.99 -10.85
CA LEU A 275 -22.33 -22.03 -11.50
C LEU A 275 -22.24 -22.59 -12.92
N ILE A 276 -21.16 -22.25 -13.64
CA ILE A 276 -20.88 -22.76 -14.98
C ILE A 276 -20.58 -24.27 -14.91
N VAL A 277 -19.72 -24.70 -13.97
CA VAL A 277 -19.39 -26.13 -13.79
C VAL A 277 -20.61 -26.98 -13.44
N LYS A 278 -21.57 -26.44 -12.67
CA LYS A 278 -22.82 -27.15 -12.34
C LYS A 278 -23.80 -27.28 -13.52
N ARG A 279 -23.68 -26.45 -14.56
CA ARG A 279 -24.58 -26.46 -15.74
C ARG A 279 -24.05 -27.28 -16.91
N LEU A 280 -22.81 -27.75 -16.86
CA LEU A 280 -22.28 -28.63 -17.91
C LEU A 280 -22.95 -30.02 -17.80
N PRO A 281 -23.44 -30.59 -18.92
CA PRO A 281 -23.93 -31.96 -18.91
C PRO A 281 -22.80 -32.88 -18.43
N ARG A 282 -23.08 -33.68 -17.41
CA ARG A 282 -22.16 -34.73 -16.99
C ARG A 282 -22.23 -35.81 -18.06
N PHE A 283 -21.28 -35.84 -18.97
CA PHE A 283 -21.07 -37.01 -19.82
C PHE A 283 -20.60 -38.14 -18.90
N ALA A 284 -21.51 -39.10 -18.68
CA ALA A 284 -21.27 -40.34 -17.96
C ALA A 284 -20.77 -41.41 -18.93
#